data_AF-A0A965CZ61-F1
#
_entry.id   AF-A0A965CZ61-F1
#
_cell.length_a   1.000
_cell.length_b   1.000
_cell.length_c   1.000
_cell.angle_alpha   90.00
_cell.angle_beta   90.00
_cell.angle_gamma   90.00
#
_symmetry.space_group_name_H-M   'P 1'
#
loop_
_entity.id
_entity.type
_entity.pdbx_description
1 polymer ?
#
loop_
_entity_poly.entity_id
_entity_poly.type
_entity_poly.pdbx_seq_one_letter_code
_entity_poly.pdbx_strand_id
1 'polypeptide(L)'
;MAPRVPASADKEPPAELPALDIVADQFQLGQTNMGKLELNALPDGRDWKIERLRVVNPDATIQAEGSWQAWLSQPRTMVNVKLDVNDIGKFLVRMGYPEGIRRGTAKLEGPLSWNGNPGEVDYPSLSGNFIIEANKGQFVKLDPGVGKLLGILSLQSLPRRLSLDFRDIFTEGLAFDEIVGAVKVNRGIANTDNLRIQGPAVRILMSGDVDLNAETQKLRVKVFPSVSDSLSVAGALVAGPIAGIAAFVAQKLLKDPINQMAAYEYSVTGTWADPQMAKLDSAQAAELDKSEKSEKNDRAGKSK
;
A
#
# COMPACT_ATOMS: atom_id res chain seq x y z
N MET A 1 42.93 54.23 14.86
CA MET A 1 41.61 54.20 15.54
C MET A 1 40.72 53.28 14.72
N ALA A 2 40.60 52.01 15.13
CA ALA A 2 39.84 51.00 14.39
C ALA A 2 38.32 51.14 14.69
N PRO A 3 37.43 50.95 13.69
CA PRO A 3 35.99 51.00 13.94
C PRO A 3 35.54 49.81 14.79
N ARG A 4 34.73 50.11 15.81
CA ARG A 4 34.06 49.13 16.67
C ARG A 4 33.12 48.27 15.82
N VAL A 5 33.28 46.95 15.93
CA VAL A 5 32.26 45.97 15.53
C VAL A 5 31.08 46.11 16.50
N PRO A 6 29.84 46.35 16.05
CA PRO A 6 28.70 46.31 16.96
C PRO A 6 28.47 44.86 17.41
N ALA A 7 28.28 44.73 18.71
CA ALA A 7 28.00 43.48 19.39
C ALA A 7 26.72 42.81 18.87
N SER A 8 26.78 41.49 18.79
CA SER A 8 25.71 40.51 18.97
C SER A 8 24.31 40.96 18.52
N ALA A 9 23.90 40.47 17.35
CA ALA A 9 22.48 40.31 17.07
C ALA A 9 21.90 39.39 18.16
N ASP A 10 21.11 39.96 19.07
CA ASP A 10 20.26 39.22 19.98
C ASP A 10 19.38 38.30 19.13
N LYS A 11 19.74 37.02 19.08
CA LYS A 11 18.83 35.99 18.60
C LYS A 11 17.74 35.91 19.66
N GLU A 12 16.56 36.44 19.35
CA GLU A 12 15.36 36.17 20.13
C GLU A 12 15.34 34.67 20.48
N PRO A 13 15.06 34.30 21.75
CA PRO A 13 14.86 32.90 22.08
C PRO A 13 13.76 32.36 21.16
N PRO A 14 13.92 31.15 20.58
CA PRO A 14 12.91 30.58 19.70
C PRO A 14 11.57 30.62 20.43
N ALA A 15 10.56 31.20 19.78
CA ALA A 15 9.24 31.40 20.36
C ALA A 15 8.77 30.12 21.05
N GLU A 16 8.52 30.19 22.36
CA GLU A 16 7.95 29.07 23.10
C GLU A 16 6.63 28.69 22.44
N LEU A 17 6.52 27.43 22.03
CA LEU A 17 5.34 26.95 21.32
C LEU A 17 4.13 26.99 22.29
N PRO A 18 2.99 27.59 21.92
CA PRO A 18 1.86 27.72 22.83
C PRO A 18 1.19 26.37 23.08
N ALA A 19 0.55 26.20 24.24
CA ALA A 19 -0.41 25.12 24.42
C ALA A 19 -1.60 25.33 23.46
N LEU A 20 -2.05 24.26 22.83
CA LEU A 20 -3.18 24.25 21.90
C LEU A 20 -4.28 23.34 22.44
N ASP A 21 -5.48 23.88 22.54
CA ASP A 21 -6.73 23.13 22.67
C ASP A 21 -7.69 23.68 21.61
N ILE A 22 -7.82 22.93 20.51
CA ILE A 22 -8.57 23.36 19.33
C ILE A 22 -9.65 22.32 19.06
N VAL A 23 -10.89 22.80 18.99
CA VAL A 23 -12.03 22.04 18.48
C VAL A 23 -12.63 22.83 17.33
N ALA A 24 -12.78 22.18 16.18
CA ALA A 24 -13.47 22.76 15.04
C ALA A 24 -14.50 21.76 14.50
N ASP A 25 -15.76 22.17 14.40
CA ASP A 25 -16.82 21.34 13.81
C ASP A 25 -16.65 21.19 12.29
N GLN A 26 -15.96 22.14 11.66
CA GLN A 26 -15.64 22.13 10.23
C GLN A 26 -14.18 22.54 10.02
N PHE A 27 -13.34 21.54 9.80
CA PHE A 27 -11.95 21.69 9.44
C PHE A 27 -11.75 21.44 7.95
N GLN A 28 -11.04 22.36 7.30
CA GLN A 28 -10.64 22.24 5.90
C GLN A 28 -9.13 22.31 5.82
N LEU A 29 -8.54 21.40 5.02
CA LEU A 29 -7.12 21.40 4.73
C LEU A 29 -6.97 21.62 3.21
N GLY A 30 -6.45 22.80 2.83
CA GLY A 30 -6.48 23.22 1.43
C GLY A 30 -7.91 23.35 0.91
N GLN A 31 -8.25 22.55 -0.10
CA GLN A 31 -9.62 22.46 -0.66
C GLN A 31 -10.41 21.26 -0.11
N THR A 32 -9.81 20.45 0.76
CA THR A 32 -10.40 19.22 1.26
C THR A 32 -11.14 19.48 2.56
N ASN A 33 -12.44 19.17 2.58
CA ASN A 33 -13.22 19.15 3.81
C ASN A 33 -12.87 17.89 4.61
N MET A 34 -12.21 18.09 5.76
CA MET A 34 -11.68 17.04 6.62
C MET A 34 -12.68 16.62 7.72
N GLY A 35 -13.74 17.40 7.96
CA GLY A 35 -14.76 17.14 8.97
C GLY A 35 -14.45 17.79 10.32
N LYS A 36 -14.73 17.11 11.43
CA LYS A 36 -14.48 17.63 12.78
C LYS A 36 -13.03 17.43 13.18
N LEU A 37 -12.38 18.45 13.74
CA LEU A 37 -11.03 18.41 14.30
C LEU A 37 -11.08 18.57 15.82
N GLU A 38 -10.29 17.75 16.51
CA GLU A 38 -9.90 17.92 17.91
C GLU A 38 -8.38 17.82 18.00
N LEU A 39 -7.72 18.88 18.47
CA LEU A 39 -6.28 18.94 18.66
C LEU A 39 -5.96 19.40 20.08
N ASN A 40 -5.20 18.59 20.81
CA ASN A 40 -4.58 18.93 22.08
C ASN A 40 -3.07 18.77 21.93
N ALA A 41 -2.32 19.86 22.12
CA ALA A 41 -0.87 19.86 22.09
C ALA A 41 -0.32 20.77 23.20
N LEU A 42 0.78 20.34 23.82
CA LEU A 42 1.41 21.05 24.92
C LEU A 42 2.88 21.33 24.58
N PRO A 43 3.44 22.47 25.01
CA PRO A 43 4.89 22.64 25.01
C PRO A 43 5.54 21.57 25.90
N ASP A 44 6.61 20.97 25.40
CA ASP A 44 7.47 20.03 26.12
C ASP A 44 8.93 20.47 25.93
N GLY A 45 9.39 21.38 26.80
CA GLY A 45 10.65 22.09 26.61
C GLY A 45 10.62 22.97 25.36
N ARG A 46 11.36 22.57 24.32
CA ARG A 46 11.35 23.24 23.00
C ARG A 46 10.55 22.48 21.94
N ASP A 47 10.04 21.31 22.30
CA ASP A 47 9.22 20.47 21.43
C ASP A 47 7.73 20.78 21.67
N TRP A 48 6.89 20.39 20.72
CA TRP A 48 5.46 20.24 20.94
C TRP A 48 5.15 18.77 21.16
N LYS A 49 4.50 18.44 22.27
CA LYS A 49 3.90 17.13 22.49
C LYS A 49 2.45 17.18 22.02
N ILE A 50 2.12 16.39 21.00
CA ILE A 50 0.77 16.20 20.48
C ILE A 50 0.14 15.08 21.30
N GLU A 51 -0.71 15.46 22.27
CA GLU A 51 -1.40 14.48 23.11
C GLU A 51 -2.61 13.87 22.42
N ARG A 52 -3.24 14.62 21.51
CA ARG A 52 -4.35 14.12 20.69
C ARG A 52 -4.49 14.96 19.44
N LEU A 53 -4.43 14.32 18.28
CA LEU A 53 -5.00 14.81 17.04
C LEU A 53 -6.10 13.82 16.65
N ARG A 54 -7.32 14.31 16.45
CA ARG A 54 -8.44 13.52 15.96
C ARG A 54 -9.18 14.28 14.88
N VAL A 55 -9.31 13.67 13.71
CA VAL A 55 -10.08 14.20 12.59
C VAL A 55 -11.13 13.17 12.20
N VAL A 56 -12.40 13.56 12.18
CA VAL A 56 -13.52 12.67 11.92
C VAL A 56 -14.40 13.22 10.82
N ASN A 57 -14.67 12.41 9.81
CA ASN A 57 -15.70 12.65 8.81
C ASN A 57 -16.49 11.35 8.55
N PRO A 58 -17.55 11.37 7.73
CA PRO A 58 -18.35 10.17 7.46
C PRO A 58 -17.54 9.00 6.85
N ASP A 59 -16.46 9.31 6.14
CA ASP A 59 -15.69 8.34 5.36
C ASP A 59 -14.52 7.74 6.16
N ALA A 60 -13.97 8.48 7.13
CA ALA A 60 -12.82 8.04 7.93
C ALA A 60 -12.67 8.76 9.28
N THR A 61 -11.93 8.13 10.19
CA THR A 61 -11.39 8.69 11.42
C THR A 61 -9.86 8.60 11.40
N ILE A 62 -9.19 9.74 11.53
CA ILE A 62 -7.74 9.85 11.70
C ILE A 62 -7.47 10.18 13.17
N GLN A 63 -6.55 9.45 13.79
CA GLN A 63 -6.06 9.69 15.14
C GLN A 63 -4.54 9.71 15.11
N ALA A 64 -3.93 10.66 15.81
CA ALA A 64 -2.49 10.68 16.00
C ALA A 64 -2.09 11.24 17.37
N GLU A 65 -0.96 10.77 17.85
CA GLU A 65 -0.23 11.30 19.01
C GLU A 65 1.26 11.32 18.66
N GLY A 66 2.04 12.21 19.29
CA GLY A 66 3.46 12.28 18.96
C GLY A 66 4.13 13.57 19.40
N SER A 67 5.17 13.96 18.67
CA SER A 67 5.92 15.17 18.93
C SER A 67 6.35 15.90 17.66
N TRP A 68 6.57 17.20 17.82
CA TRP A 68 7.14 18.07 16.81
C TRP A 68 8.32 18.85 17.38
N GLN A 69 9.48 18.68 16.77
CA GLN A 69 10.74 19.29 17.18
C GLN A 69 11.03 20.48 16.28
N ALA A 70 10.36 21.60 16.54
CA ALA A 70 10.40 22.79 15.67
C ALA A 70 11.76 23.52 15.68
N TRP A 71 12.54 23.36 16.74
CA TRP A 71 13.81 24.08 16.97
C TRP A 71 15.01 23.49 16.24
N LEU A 72 14.88 22.29 15.66
CA LEU A 72 15.94 21.68 14.86
C LEU A 72 16.19 22.51 13.60
N SER A 73 17.43 22.49 13.08
CA SER A 73 17.75 23.11 11.79
C SER A 73 16.91 22.52 10.64
N GLN A 74 16.53 21.26 10.78
CA GLN A 74 15.47 20.60 10.02
C GLN A 74 14.40 20.17 11.02
N PRO A 75 13.27 20.90 11.13
CA PRO A 75 12.17 20.52 12.00
C PRO A 75 11.75 19.07 11.74
N ARG A 76 11.31 18.37 12.78
CA ARG A 76 10.96 16.95 12.65
C ARG A 76 9.64 16.65 13.34
N THR A 77 8.74 15.97 12.63
CA THR A 77 7.51 15.42 13.18
C THR A 77 7.65 13.91 13.36
N MET A 78 7.19 13.41 14.51
CA MET A 78 7.15 11.98 14.84
C MET A 78 5.79 11.67 15.44
N VAL A 79 5.02 10.78 14.82
CA VAL A 79 3.65 10.48 15.25
C VAL A 79 3.34 8.99 15.15
N ASN A 80 2.55 8.48 16.10
CA ASN A 80 1.83 7.24 15.93
C ASN A 80 0.48 7.57 15.31
N VAL A 81 0.22 7.07 14.10
CA VAL A 81 -1.02 7.34 13.37
C VAL A 81 -1.89 6.10 13.36
N LYS A 82 -3.20 6.31 13.54
CA LYS A 82 -4.24 5.33 13.29
C LYS A 82 -5.29 5.94 12.38
N LEU A 83 -5.55 5.27 11.26
CA LEU A 83 -6.56 5.63 10.28
C LEU A 83 -7.56 4.48 10.18
N ASP A 84 -8.81 4.76 10.49
CA ASP A 84 -9.95 3.85 10.28
C ASP A 84 -10.84 4.45 9.17
N VAL A 85 -11.02 3.73 8.07
CA VAL A 85 -11.78 4.14 6.89
C VAL A 85 -13.03 3.29 6.76
N ASN A 86 -14.19 3.94 6.68
CA ASN A 86 -15.50 3.30 6.52
C ASN A 86 -15.88 3.08 5.05
N ASP A 87 -15.38 3.93 4.15
CA ASP A 87 -15.57 3.84 2.71
C ASP A 87 -14.29 4.30 1.98
N ILE A 88 -13.50 3.34 1.48
CA ILE A 88 -12.21 3.63 0.82
C ILE A 88 -12.41 4.53 -0.41
N GLY A 89 -13.46 4.28 -1.19
CA GLY A 89 -13.71 5.04 -2.40
C GLY A 89 -14.00 6.51 -2.10
N LYS A 90 -14.93 6.77 -1.17
CA LYS A 90 -15.25 8.15 -0.77
C LYS A 90 -14.08 8.84 -0.09
N PHE A 91 -13.32 8.12 0.74
CA PHE A 91 -12.13 8.66 1.39
C PHE A 91 -11.08 9.10 0.36
N LEU A 92 -10.75 8.25 -0.63
CA LEU A 92 -9.78 8.59 -1.67
C LEU A 92 -10.24 9.81 -2.50
N VAL A 93 -11.50 9.85 -2.91
CA VAL A 93 -12.08 10.99 -3.62
C VAL A 93 -12.01 12.28 -2.80
N ARG A 94 -12.33 12.20 -1.50
CA ARG A 94 -12.19 13.35 -0.57
C ARG A 94 -10.73 13.83 -0.48
N MET A 95 -9.78 12.91 -0.46
CA MET A 95 -8.35 13.24 -0.46
C MET A 95 -7.82 13.73 -1.82
N GLY A 96 -8.67 13.88 -2.83
CA GLY A 96 -8.31 14.42 -4.14
C GLY A 96 -7.81 13.36 -5.14
N TYR A 97 -7.93 12.07 -4.81
CA TYR A 97 -7.58 10.98 -5.72
C TYR A 97 -8.75 10.59 -6.62
N PRO A 98 -8.48 10.12 -7.85
CA PRO A 98 -9.53 9.63 -8.74
C PRO A 98 -10.25 8.40 -8.15
N GLU A 99 -11.50 8.19 -8.54
CA GLU A 99 -12.29 7.03 -8.12
C GLU A 99 -11.70 5.74 -8.71
N GLY A 100 -10.79 5.09 -7.98
CA GLY A 100 -10.18 3.82 -8.38
C GLY A 100 -10.56 2.63 -7.50
N ILE A 101 -11.17 2.86 -6.35
CA ILE A 101 -11.76 1.82 -5.48
C ILE A 101 -13.19 2.23 -5.18
N ARG A 102 -14.10 1.26 -5.22
CA ARG A 102 -15.47 1.39 -4.74
C ARG A 102 -15.64 0.60 -3.46
N ARG A 103 -16.34 1.21 -2.49
CA ARG A 103 -16.72 0.60 -1.22
C ARG A 103 -15.49 0.09 -0.44
N GLY A 104 -15.76 -0.68 0.60
CA GLY A 104 -14.75 -1.32 1.44
C GLY A 104 -14.30 -0.44 2.60
N THR A 105 -13.79 -1.10 3.62
CA THR A 105 -13.25 -0.47 4.83
C THR A 105 -11.74 -0.67 4.89
N ALA A 106 -10.99 0.25 5.46
CA ALA A 106 -9.56 0.07 5.65
C ALA A 106 -9.10 0.48 7.05
N LYS A 107 -7.98 -0.10 7.48
CA LYS A 107 -7.24 0.29 8.67
C LYS A 107 -5.77 0.43 8.32
N LEU A 108 -5.17 1.49 8.84
CA LEU A 108 -3.73 1.72 8.80
C LEU A 108 -3.30 2.17 10.18
N GLU A 109 -2.27 1.51 10.73
CA GLU A 109 -1.71 1.88 12.02
C GLU A 109 -0.19 1.76 11.99
N GLY A 110 0.49 2.76 12.54
CA GLY A 110 1.93 2.67 12.75
C GLY A 110 2.64 4.00 13.05
N PRO A 111 3.90 3.92 13.50
CA PRO A 111 4.76 5.09 13.65
C PRO A 111 5.19 5.65 12.28
N LEU A 112 5.08 6.97 12.14
CA LEU A 112 5.55 7.74 11.01
C LEU A 112 6.42 8.90 11.50
N SER A 113 7.42 9.28 10.70
CA SER A 113 8.23 10.46 10.93
C SER A 113 8.64 11.11 9.62
N TRP A 114 8.71 12.43 9.61
CA TRP A 114 9.16 13.23 8.47
C TRP A 114 9.78 14.54 8.95
N ASN A 115 10.51 15.18 8.05
CA ASN A 115 11.03 16.52 8.23
C ASN A 115 9.93 17.55 7.92
N GLY A 116 9.80 18.57 8.75
CA GLY A 116 8.80 19.61 8.60
C GLY A 116 7.76 19.61 9.71
N ASN A 117 6.67 20.32 9.45
CA ASN A 117 5.59 20.55 10.40
C ASN A 117 4.54 19.41 10.36
N PRO A 118 3.72 19.25 11.41
CA PRO A 118 2.74 18.16 11.46
C PRO A 118 1.58 18.26 10.46
N GLY A 119 1.34 19.43 9.87
CA GLY A 119 0.23 19.68 8.95
C GLY A 119 0.52 19.29 7.50
N GLU A 120 1.79 19.07 7.14
CA GLU A 120 2.21 18.74 5.79
C GLU A 120 3.27 17.63 5.83
N VAL A 121 2.94 16.48 5.22
CA VAL A 121 3.84 15.33 5.17
C VAL A 121 4.87 15.55 4.07
N ASP A 122 6.15 15.53 4.45
CA ASP A 122 7.26 15.55 3.49
C ASP A 122 7.58 14.12 3.04
N TYR A 123 7.07 13.72 1.87
CA TYR A 123 7.30 12.38 1.32
C TYR A 123 8.79 12.00 1.18
N PRO A 124 9.71 12.89 0.73
CA PRO A 124 11.13 12.55 0.61
C PRO A 124 11.80 12.11 1.92
N SER A 125 11.39 12.65 3.06
CA SER A 125 11.93 12.26 4.38
C SER A 125 11.06 11.25 5.12
N LEU A 126 9.84 10.98 4.65
CA LEU A 126 8.88 10.08 5.29
C LEU A 126 9.51 8.73 5.57
N SER A 127 9.42 8.30 6.82
CA SER A 127 9.94 7.03 7.31
C SER A 127 9.03 6.44 8.37
N GLY A 128 8.87 5.13 8.38
CA GLY A 128 8.00 4.46 9.34
C GLY A 128 7.68 3.02 8.95
N ASN A 129 6.75 2.42 9.67
CA ASN A 129 6.24 1.09 9.37
C ASN A 129 4.76 1.02 9.72
N PHE A 130 3.95 0.46 8.84
CA PHE A 130 2.53 0.31 9.09
C PHE A 130 2.00 -0.97 8.48
N ILE A 131 0.90 -1.44 9.05
CA ILE A 131 0.11 -2.54 8.52
C ILE A 131 -1.05 -1.93 7.77
N ILE A 132 -1.29 -2.40 6.56
CA ILE A 132 -2.49 -2.07 5.79
C ILE A 132 -3.43 -3.25 5.89
N GLU A 133 -4.68 -2.99 6.27
CA GLU A 133 -5.78 -3.94 6.15
C GLU A 133 -6.93 -3.27 5.40
N ALA A 134 -7.43 -3.87 4.33
CA ALA A 134 -8.63 -3.40 3.65
C ALA A 134 -9.58 -4.57 3.39
N ASN A 135 -10.88 -4.36 3.51
CA ASN A 135 -11.88 -5.42 3.42
C ASN A 135 -13.03 -5.02 2.48
N LYS A 136 -13.53 -6.00 1.73
CA LYS A 136 -14.79 -5.92 0.98
C LYS A 136 -14.89 -4.72 0.02
N GLY A 137 -13.82 -4.43 -0.71
CA GLY A 137 -13.79 -3.37 -1.71
C GLY A 137 -13.72 -3.91 -3.14
N GLN A 138 -13.67 -2.99 -4.11
CA GLN A 138 -13.61 -3.33 -5.53
C GLN A 138 -12.77 -2.29 -6.27
N PHE A 139 -11.70 -2.73 -6.92
CA PHE A 139 -10.93 -1.88 -7.82
C PHE A 139 -11.72 -1.61 -9.09
N VAL A 140 -11.88 -0.35 -9.44
CA VAL A 140 -12.56 0.06 -10.67
C VAL A 140 -11.63 -0.20 -11.85
N LYS A 141 -12.21 -0.54 -13.01
CA LYS A 141 -11.46 -0.53 -14.26
C LYS A 141 -11.08 0.90 -14.60
N LEU A 142 -9.80 1.23 -14.49
CA LEU A 142 -9.25 2.51 -14.93
C LEU A 142 -8.53 2.32 -16.27
N ASP A 143 -8.71 3.27 -17.19
CA ASP A 143 -7.89 3.36 -18.39
C ASP A 143 -6.44 3.69 -17.98
N PRO A 144 -5.42 3.08 -18.61
CA PRO A 144 -4.02 3.49 -18.42
C PRO A 144 -3.91 5.01 -18.60
N GLY A 145 -3.40 5.72 -17.58
CA GLY A 145 -3.22 7.17 -17.58
C GLY A 145 -4.25 8.02 -16.82
N VAL A 146 -5.38 7.48 -16.35
CA VAL A 146 -6.43 8.27 -15.63
C VAL A 146 -6.45 8.04 -14.10
N GLY A 147 -5.58 7.19 -13.58
CA GLY A 147 -5.59 6.83 -12.16
C GLY A 147 -4.24 6.95 -11.49
N LYS A 148 -3.91 8.13 -10.95
CA LYS A 148 -2.60 8.42 -10.33
C LYS A 148 -2.21 7.51 -9.15
N LEU A 149 -3.09 6.63 -8.65
CA LEU A 149 -2.74 5.75 -7.52
C LEU A 149 -3.02 4.25 -7.71
N LEU A 150 -3.57 3.79 -8.84
CA LEU A 150 -4.04 2.40 -8.93
C LEU A 150 -3.77 1.73 -10.29
N GLY A 151 -2.76 2.22 -11.02
CA GLY A 151 -2.29 1.60 -12.27
C GLY A 151 -1.82 0.14 -12.12
N ILE A 152 -1.57 -0.31 -10.89
CA ILE A 152 -1.06 -1.66 -10.56
C ILE A 152 -2.11 -2.77 -10.75
N LEU A 153 -3.39 -2.44 -10.92
CA LEU A 153 -4.48 -3.42 -11.03
C LEU A 153 -5.23 -3.36 -12.36
N SER A 154 -4.69 -2.61 -13.32
CA SER A 154 -5.12 -2.73 -14.71
C SER A 154 -4.55 -4.02 -15.30
N LEU A 155 -5.19 -5.17 -15.00
CA LEU A 155 -4.88 -6.50 -15.56
C LEU A 155 -5.18 -6.61 -17.08
N GLN A 156 -5.26 -5.48 -17.78
CA GLN A 156 -5.67 -5.35 -19.17
C GLN A 156 -4.68 -5.97 -20.18
N SER A 157 -3.50 -6.41 -19.72
CA SER A 157 -2.50 -7.09 -20.54
C SER A 157 -2.55 -8.62 -20.49
N LEU A 158 -3.51 -9.22 -19.76
CA LEU A 158 -3.69 -10.67 -19.79
C LEU A 158 -3.96 -11.14 -21.23
N PRO A 159 -3.22 -12.14 -21.76
CA PRO A 159 -3.39 -12.59 -23.14
C PRO A 159 -4.84 -12.97 -23.41
N ARG A 160 -5.41 -12.45 -24.51
CA ARG A 160 -6.79 -12.65 -24.98
C ARG A 160 -7.24 -14.12 -25.18
N ARG A 161 -6.37 -15.08 -24.87
CA ARG A 161 -6.58 -16.52 -25.07
C ARG A 161 -7.09 -17.25 -23.82
N LEU A 162 -7.37 -16.53 -22.72
CA LEU A 162 -8.03 -17.08 -21.52
C LEU A 162 -9.56 -17.02 -21.66
N SER A 163 -10.09 -17.43 -22.81
CA SER A 163 -11.52 -17.55 -23.03
C SER A 163 -12.06 -18.78 -22.31
N LEU A 164 -12.83 -18.58 -21.25
CA LEU A 164 -14.15 -19.21 -21.16
C LEU A 164 -15.13 -18.56 -20.17
N ASP A 165 -14.73 -17.66 -19.25
CA ASP A 165 -15.73 -16.86 -18.49
C ASP A 165 -15.24 -15.54 -17.83
N PHE A 166 -14.05 -15.05 -18.17
CA PHE A 166 -13.49 -13.86 -17.51
C PHE A 166 -14.09 -12.52 -17.96
N ARG A 167 -15.03 -12.52 -18.92
CA ARG A 167 -15.54 -11.27 -19.51
C ARG A 167 -16.33 -10.44 -18.50
N ASP A 168 -17.10 -11.06 -17.61
CA ASP A 168 -18.00 -10.31 -16.73
C ASP A 168 -17.26 -9.68 -15.54
N ILE A 169 -16.25 -10.36 -14.99
CA ILE A 169 -15.43 -9.84 -13.88
C ILE A 169 -14.50 -8.68 -14.27
N PHE A 170 -14.12 -8.55 -15.55
CA PHE A 170 -13.30 -7.43 -16.04
C PHE A 170 -14.12 -6.24 -16.55
N THR A 171 -15.45 -6.38 -16.61
CA THR A 171 -16.34 -5.31 -17.08
C THR A 171 -16.74 -4.37 -15.94
N GLU A 172 -16.80 -4.86 -14.69
CA GLU A 172 -17.16 -4.07 -13.50
C GLU A 172 -15.98 -3.73 -12.57
N GLY A 173 -14.81 -4.34 -12.76
CA GLY A 173 -13.61 -4.15 -11.93
C GLY A 173 -13.29 -5.35 -11.01
N LEU A 174 -12.13 -5.32 -10.34
CA LEU A 174 -11.65 -6.44 -9.52
C LEU A 174 -12.11 -6.34 -8.07
N ALA A 175 -13.07 -7.17 -7.66
CA ALA A 175 -13.49 -7.28 -6.26
C ALA A 175 -12.41 -7.94 -5.38
N PHE A 176 -12.27 -7.48 -4.15
CA PHE A 176 -11.43 -8.09 -3.12
C PHE A 176 -12.21 -8.28 -1.82
N ASP A 177 -11.97 -9.42 -1.19
CA ASP A 177 -12.43 -9.71 0.17
C ASP A 177 -11.51 -9.06 1.19
N GLU A 178 -10.20 -9.12 0.94
CA GLU A 178 -9.15 -8.69 1.88
C GLU A 178 -7.90 -8.20 1.14
N ILE A 179 -7.30 -7.13 1.66
CA ILE A 179 -5.93 -6.72 1.37
C ILE A 179 -5.21 -6.68 2.70
N VAL A 180 -4.06 -7.33 2.80
CA VAL A 180 -3.22 -7.26 4.00
C VAL A 180 -1.75 -7.21 3.64
N GLY A 181 -0.98 -6.38 4.32
CA GLY A 181 0.47 -6.33 4.13
C GLY A 181 1.16 -5.43 5.13
N ALA A 182 2.42 -5.74 5.41
CA ALA A 182 3.31 -4.84 6.14
C ALA A 182 4.04 -3.96 5.12
N VAL A 183 4.12 -2.66 5.40
CA VAL A 183 4.85 -1.69 4.60
C VAL A 183 5.87 -0.99 5.49
N LYS A 184 7.11 -0.95 5.02
CA LYS A 184 8.19 -0.16 5.63
C LYS A 184 8.53 0.99 4.70
N VAL A 185 8.54 2.21 5.23
CA VAL A 185 8.96 3.40 4.48
C VAL A 185 10.28 3.88 5.03
N ASN A 186 11.22 4.19 4.14
CA ASN A 186 12.51 4.78 4.50
C ASN A 186 12.84 5.88 3.50
N ARG A 187 12.78 7.13 3.95
CA ARG A 187 13.05 8.32 3.15
C ARG A 187 12.30 8.31 1.80
N GLY A 188 10.98 8.18 1.90
CA GLY A 188 10.08 8.19 0.74
C GLY A 188 10.03 6.90 -0.08
N ILE A 189 10.87 5.90 0.22
CA ILE A 189 10.80 4.59 -0.44
C ILE A 189 10.03 3.63 0.44
N ALA A 190 8.84 3.23 -0.02
CA ALA A 190 8.01 2.20 0.59
C ALA A 190 8.37 0.81 0.05
N ASN A 191 8.50 -0.16 0.94
CA ASN A 191 8.84 -1.54 0.63
C ASN A 191 7.83 -2.49 1.29
N THR A 192 7.47 -3.56 0.57
CA THR A 192 6.66 -4.66 1.10
C THR A 192 7.17 -5.99 0.58
N ASP A 193 7.09 -7.03 1.41
CA ASP A 193 7.49 -8.40 1.04
C ASP A 193 6.29 -9.37 1.02
N ASN A 194 5.13 -8.93 1.51
CA ASN A 194 4.02 -9.81 1.85
C ASN A 194 2.64 -9.20 1.61
N LEU A 195 2.54 -8.19 0.75
CA LEU A 195 1.25 -7.60 0.40
C LEU A 195 0.41 -8.64 -0.35
N ARG A 196 -0.74 -8.98 0.20
CA ARG A 196 -1.65 -9.98 -0.34
C ARG A 196 -3.01 -9.35 -0.59
N ILE A 197 -3.54 -9.58 -1.78
CA ILE A 197 -4.93 -9.27 -2.14
C ILE A 197 -5.64 -10.60 -2.35
N GLN A 198 -6.70 -10.84 -1.58
CA GLN A 198 -7.58 -11.98 -1.75
C GLN A 198 -8.92 -11.48 -2.27
N GLY A 199 -9.37 -12.03 -3.39
CA GLY A 199 -10.72 -11.83 -3.90
C GLY A 199 -11.40 -13.15 -4.26
N PRO A 200 -12.66 -13.09 -4.72
CA PRO A 200 -13.43 -14.28 -5.07
C PRO A 200 -12.83 -15.05 -6.26
N ALA A 201 -12.28 -14.32 -7.23
CA ALA A 201 -11.78 -14.87 -8.49
C ALA A 201 -10.26 -15.06 -8.55
N VAL A 202 -9.52 -14.46 -7.60
CA VAL A 202 -8.06 -14.38 -7.68
C VAL A 202 -7.44 -14.13 -6.32
N ARG A 203 -6.23 -14.66 -6.12
CA ARG A 203 -5.31 -14.23 -5.08
C ARG A 203 -4.09 -13.59 -5.74
N ILE A 204 -3.67 -12.43 -5.26
CA ILE A 204 -2.50 -11.70 -5.75
C ILE A 204 -1.53 -11.55 -4.58
N LEU A 205 -0.25 -11.87 -4.82
CA LEU A 205 0.84 -11.57 -3.91
C LEU A 205 1.75 -10.53 -4.56
N MET A 206 2.16 -9.52 -3.80
CA MET A 206 3.00 -8.43 -4.24
C MET A 206 4.17 -8.21 -3.29
N SER A 207 5.35 -8.01 -3.87
CA SER A 207 6.56 -7.61 -3.17
C SER A 207 7.33 -6.56 -3.99
N GLY A 208 8.18 -5.79 -3.34
CA GLY A 208 9.06 -4.82 -3.99
C GLY A 208 8.94 -3.41 -3.42
N ASP A 209 9.31 -2.43 -4.24
CA ASP A 209 9.53 -1.06 -3.82
C ASP A 209 8.63 -0.07 -4.58
N VAL A 210 8.28 1.01 -3.89
CA VAL A 210 7.54 2.15 -4.41
C VAL A 210 8.24 3.42 -3.95
N ASP A 211 8.65 4.27 -4.89
CA ASP A 211 9.14 5.62 -4.59
C ASP A 211 7.95 6.58 -4.54
N LEU A 212 7.62 7.06 -3.34
CA LEU A 212 6.47 7.93 -3.08
C LEU A 212 6.66 9.33 -3.63
N ASN A 213 7.90 9.78 -3.79
CA ASN A 213 8.21 11.12 -4.30
C ASN A 213 8.25 11.12 -5.84
N ALA A 214 8.89 10.11 -6.44
CA ALA A 214 8.95 9.97 -7.88
C ALA A 214 7.69 9.35 -8.48
N GLU A 215 6.75 8.88 -7.65
CA GLU A 215 5.55 8.15 -8.05
C GLU A 215 5.90 6.97 -8.98
N THR A 216 6.96 6.24 -8.62
CA THR A 216 7.43 5.07 -9.39
C THR A 216 7.35 3.80 -8.57
N GLN A 217 7.37 2.68 -9.28
CA GLN A 217 7.27 1.37 -8.65
C GLN A 217 8.19 0.36 -9.32
N LYS A 218 8.60 -0.64 -8.54
CA LYS A 218 9.26 -1.86 -9.00
C LYS A 218 8.71 -3.00 -8.17
N LEU A 219 7.63 -3.59 -8.66
CA LEU A 219 6.88 -4.62 -7.96
C LEU A 219 6.96 -5.94 -8.69
N ARG A 220 7.07 -7.01 -7.93
CA ARG A 220 6.84 -8.37 -8.40
C ARG A 220 5.43 -8.78 -7.99
N VAL A 221 4.64 -9.20 -8.97
CA VAL A 221 3.23 -9.54 -8.79
C VAL A 221 3.00 -10.99 -9.20
N LYS A 222 2.55 -11.82 -8.26
CA LYS A 222 2.17 -13.22 -8.50
C LYS A 222 0.65 -13.35 -8.44
N VAL A 223 0.05 -13.77 -9.53
CA VAL A 223 -1.40 -13.88 -9.70
C VAL A 223 -1.80 -15.35 -9.72
N PHE A 224 -2.65 -15.75 -8.78
CA PHE A 224 -3.20 -17.09 -8.64
C PHE A 224 -4.70 -17.04 -8.93
N PRO A 225 -5.14 -17.47 -10.12
CA PRO A 225 -6.57 -17.57 -10.43
C PRO A 225 -7.25 -18.55 -9.48
N SER A 226 -8.44 -18.23 -9.01
CA SER A 226 -9.27 -19.24 -8.34
C SER A 226 -9.75 -20.24 -9.38
N VAL A 227 -9.60 -21.53 -9.11
CA VAL A 227 -10.23 -22.57 -9.91
C VAL A 227 -11.71 -22.58 -9.50
N SER A 228 -12.61 -22.22 -10.41
CA SER A 228 -14.04 -22.47 -10.20
C SER A 228 -14.24 -23.98 -10.05
N ASP A 229 -15.10 -24.40 -9.11
CA ASP A 229 -15.43 -25.82 -8.86
C ASP A 229 -15.82 -26.61 -10.13
N SER A 230 -16.19 -25.91 -11.21
CA SER A 230 -16.58 -26.45 -12.52
C SER A 230 -15.47 -27.12 -13.35
N LEU A 231 -14.17 -26.83 -13.11
CA LEU A 231 -13.09 -27.44 -13.89
C LEU A 231 -12.68 -28.84 -13.41
N SER A 232 -13.15 -29.26 -12.24
CA SER A 232 -12.85 -30.57 -11.63
C SER A 232 -13.60 -31.74 -12.27
N VAL A 233 -14.64 -31.46 -13.07
CA VAL A 233 -15.63 -32.49 -13.48
C VAL A 233 -15.34 -33.10 -14.87
N ALA A 234 -14.36 -32.59 -15.61
CA ALA A 234 -14.16 -32.99 -17.01
C ALA A 234 -13.38 -34.32 -17.24
N GLY A 235 -13.06 -35.09 -16.19
CA GLY A 235 -12.11 -36.22 -16.30
C GLY A 235 -12.65 -37.64 -16.25
N ALA A 236 -13.94 -37.88 -15.95
CA ALA A 236 -14.36 -39.20 -15.47
C ALA A 236 -15.12 -40.12 -16.45
N LEU A 237 -15.37 -39.75 -17.70
CA LEU A 237 -16.33 -40.50 -18.54
C LEU A 237 -15.86 -40.85 -19.95
N VAL A 238 -14.69 -41.49 -20.13
CA VAL A 238 -14.47 -42.37 -21.30
C VAL A 238 -13.46 -43.47 -20.98
N ALA A 239 -13.87 -44.53 -20.28
CA ALA A 239 -13.15 -45.80 -20.31
C ALA A 239 -14.13 -46.96 -20.12
N GLY A 240 -14.43 -47.66 -21.23
CA GLY A 240 -15.13 -48.94 -21.18
C GLY A 240 -14.33 -50.02 -20.43
N PRO A 241 -14.94 -51.17 -20.13
CA PRO A 241 -14.48 -52.14 -19.12
C PRO A 241 -13.15 -52.88 -19.39
N ILE A 242 -12.35 -52.49 -20.39
CA ILE A 242 -11.15 -53.24 -20.81
C ILE A 242 -9.82 -52.50 -20.55
N ALA A 243 -9.83 -51.22 -20.15
CA ALA A 243 -8.59 -50.46 -19.95
C ALA A 243 -7.96 -50.64 -18.53
N GLY A 244 -7.60 -51.87 -18.18
CA GLY A 244 -7.07 -52.23 -16.85
C GLY A 244 -5.63 -51.86 -16.51
N ILE A 245 -4.90 -51.10 -17.35
CA ILE A 245 -3.47 -50.80 -17.11
C ILE A 245 -3.15 -49.29 -17.23
N ALA A 246 -4.03 -48.49 -17.85
CA ALA A 246 -3.79 -47.05 -18.01
C ALA A 246 -4.13 -46.20 -16.76
N ALA A 247 -4.93 -46.73 -15.82
CA ALA A 247 -5.37 -45.99 -14.63
C ALA A 247 -4.25 -45.72 -13.60
N PHE A 248 -3.13 -46.43 -13.67
CA PHE A 248 -2.08 -46.32 -12.65
C PHE A 248 -1.15 -45.11 -12.84
N VAL A 249 -1.19 -44.44 -14.00
CA VAL A 249 -0.38 -43.23 -14.26
C VAL A 249 -1.10 -41.95 -13.78
N ALA A 250 -2.43 -41.97 -13.66
CA ALA A 250 -3.20 -40.82 -13.18
C ALA A 250 -2.98 -40.51 -11.68
N GLN A 251 -2.64 -41.51 -10.86
CA GLN A 251 -2.43 -41.31 -9.41
C GLN A 251 -1.13 -40.58 -9.05
N LYS A 252 -0.18 -40.44 -9.98
CA LYS A 252 1.10 -39.75 -9.71
C LYS A 252 1.06 -38.25 -10.03
N LEU A 253 0.09 -37.81 -10.82
CA LEU A 253 -0.21 -36.39 -11.10
C LEU A 253 -1.14 -35.76 -10.06
N LEU A 254 -1.81 -36.57 -9.24
CA LEU A 254 -2.77 -36.13 -8.21
C LEU A 254 -2.15 -35.90 -6.82
N LYS A 255 -0.83 -36.05 -6.66
CA LYS A 255 -0.18 -35.98 -5.33
C LYS A 255 0.21 -34.58 -4.87
N ASP A 256 -0.15 -33.52 -5.60
CA ASP A 256 0.03 -32.16 -5.11
C ASP A 256 -0.90 -31.14 -5.81
N PRO A 257 -2.24 -31.24 -5.68
CA PRO A 257 -3.16 -30.33 -6.35
C PRO A 257 -3.05 -28.87 -5.86
N ILE A 258 -2.31 -28.64 -4.75
CA ILE A 258 -2.13 -27.32 -4.13
C ILE A 258 -0.90 -26.58 -4.68
N ASN A 259 0.13 -27.30 -5.15
CA ASN A 259 1.43 -26.71 -5.55
C ASN A 259 1.57 -26.45 -7.06
N GLN A 260 0.57 -26.80 -7.87
CA GLN A 260 0.58 -26.62 -9.34
C GLN A 260 -0.47 -25.63 -9.84
N MET A 261 -0.93 -24.68 -9.02
CA MET A 261 -1.68 -23.56 -9.58
C MET A 261 -0.75 -22.77 -10.49
N ALA A 262 -1.11 -22.64 -11.78
CA ALA A 262 -0.37 -21.82 -12.73
C ALA A 262 -0.40 -20.37 -12.27
N ALA A 263 0.61 -19.97 -11.49
CA ALA A 263 0.81 -18.60 -11.09
C ALA A 263 1.35 -17.81 -12.28
N TYR A 264 0.71 -16.70 -12.61
CA TYR A 264 1.29 -15.75 -13.55
C TYR A 264 2.13 -14.76 -12.77
N GLU A 265 3.41 -14.68 -13.11
CA GLU A 265 4.33 -13.74 -12.49
C GLU A 265 4.63 -12.56 -13.42
N TYR A 266 4.60 -11.36 -12.85
CA TYR A 266 4.85 -10.11 -13.56
C TYR A 266 5.85 -9.25 -12.80
N SER A 267 6.72 -8.59 -13.55
CA SER A 267 7.45 -7.42 -13.10
C SER A 267 6.68 -6.17 -13.53
N VAL A 268 6.35 -5.31 -12.57
CA VAL A 268 5.63 -4.05 -12.79
C VAL A 268 6.58 -2.92 -12.43
N THR A 269 6.96 -2.13 -13.43
CA THR A 269 7.88 -1.00 -13.27
C THR A 269 7.28 0.30 -13.81
N GLY A 270 8.02 1.40 -13.77
CA GLY A 270 7.61 2.68 -14.33
C GLY A 270 6.87 3.57 -13.33
N THR A 271 6.16 4.56 -13.85
CA THR A 271 5.40 5.52 -13.03
C THR A 271 4.02 4.94 -12.71
N TRP A 272 3.34 5.49 -11.70
CA TRP A 272 1.96 5.09 -11.39
C TRP A 272 0.98 5.44 -12.52
N ALA A 273 1.27 6.51 -13.28
CA ALA A 273 0.46 6.93 -14.42
C ALA A 273 0.69 6.08 -15.67
N ASP A 274 1.92 5.58 -15.86
CA ASP A 274 2.33 4.76 -17.00
C ASP A 274 3.09 3.50 -16.51
N PRO A 275 2.37 2.51 -15.97
CA PRO A 275 2.97 1.29 -15.46
C PRO A 275 3.38 0.36 -16.62
N GLN A 276 4.61 -0.13 -16.57
CA GLN A 276 5.16 -1.09 -17.53
C GLN A 276 5.07 -2.49 -16.95
N MET A 277 4.39 -3.41 -17.65
CA MET A 277 4.22 -4.79 -17.20
C MET A 277 4.99 -5.76 -18.10
N ALA A 278 5.92 -6.50 -17.51
CA ALA A 278 6.65 -7.57 -18.18
C ALA A 278 6.30 -8.91 -17.52
N LYS A 279 5.81 -9.87 -18.32
CA LYS A 279 5.58 -11.23 -17.83
C LYS A 279 6.93 -11.92 -17.62
N LEU A 280 7.13 -12.48 -16.43
CA LEU A 280 8.32 -13.25 -16.10
C LEU A 280 8.14 -14.69 -16.60
N ASP A 281 9.16 -15.22 -17.26
CA ASP A 281 9.24 -16.66 -17.53
C ASP A 281 9.74 -17.43 -16.29
N SER A 282 9.68 -18.76 -16.34
CA SER A 282 10.06 -19.60 -15.21
C SER A 282 11.52 -19.46 -14.80
N ALA A 283 12.43 -19.10 -15.73
CA ALA A 283 13.85 -18.93 -15.42
C ALA A 283 14.09 -17.59 -14.71
N GLN A 284 13.49 -16.50 -15.21
CA GLN A 284 13.56 -15.17 -14.62
C GLN A 284 12.91 -15.13 -13.22
N ALA A 285 11.76 -15.81 -13.06
CA ALA A 285 11.11 -15.95 -11.76
C ALA A 285 11.99 -16.70 -10.74
N ALA A 286 12.66 -17.77 -11.17
CA ALA A 286 13.55 -18.54 -10.31
C ALA A 286 14.83 -17.77 -9.93
N GLU A 287 15.32 -16.87 -10.78
CA GLU A 287 16.46 -16.01 -10.48
C GLU A 287 16.11 -14.95 -9.44
N LEU A 288 14.94 -14.31 -9.58
CA LEU A 288 14.41 -13.36 -8.59
C LEU A 288 14.13 -14.01 -7.23
N ASP A 289 13.60 -15.24 -7.21
CA ASP A 289 13.42 -15.99 -5.97
C ASP A 289 14.75 -16.26 -5.24
N LYS A 290 15.85 -16.44 -5.99
CA LYS A 290 17.18 -16.63 -5.40
C LYS A 290 17.74 -15.33 -4.84
N SER A 291 17.61 -14.22 -5.57
CA SER A 291 18.11 -12.91 -5.12
C SER A 291 17.37 -12.42 -3.87
N GLU A 292 16.04 -12.58 -3.83
CA GLU A 292 15.22 -12.23 -2.65
C GLU A 292 15.63 -13.05 -1.42
N LYS A 293 15.88 -14.36 -1.58
CA LYS A 293 16.34 -15.22 -0.49
C LYS A 293 17.73 -14.84 0.02
N SER A 294 18.66 -14.47 -0.88
CA SER A 294 19.99 -14.00 -0.46
C SER A 294 19.91 -12.68 0.30
N GLU A 295 19.16 -11.70 -0.21
CA GLU A 295 19.01 -10.40 0.47
C GLU A 295 18.33 -10.53 1.83
N LYS A 296 17.33 -11.40 1.95
CA LYS A 296 16.64 -11.64 3.21
C LYS A 296 17.55 -12.29 4.25
N ASN A 297 18.41 -13.22 3.84
CA ASN A 297 19.42 -13.81 4.71
C ASN A 297 20.47 -12.78 5.14
N ASP A 298 20.92 -11.91 4.24
CA ASP A 298 21.88 -10.84 4.56
C ASP A 298 21.30 -9.79 5.51
N ARG A 299 20.02 -9.42 5.32
CA ARG A 299 19.30 -8.52 6.25
C ARG A 299 19.11 -9.15 7.62
N ALA A 300 18.76 -10.44 7.69
CA ALA A 300 18.61 -11.14 8.96
C ALA A 300 19.94 -11.34 9.71
N GLY A 301 21.05 -11.50 8.99
CA GLY A 301 22.40 -11.63 9.56
C GLY A 301 22.96 -10.34 10.16
N LYS A 302 22.52 -9.16 9.70
CA LYS A 302 22.95 -7.84 10.21
C LYS A 302 22.21 -7.35 11.46
N SER A 303 21.17 -8.07 11.91
CA SER A 303 20.39 -7.74 13.12
C SER A 303 20.79 -8.57 14.37
N LYS A 304 21.89 -9.33 14.30
CA LYS A 304 22.53 -9.99 15.45
C LYS A 304 23.86 -9.33 15.76
#